data_AF-A0A2C9CRK0-F1
#
_entry.id   AF-A0A2C9CRK0-F1
#
_cell.length_a   1.000
_cell.length_b   1.000
_cell.length_c   1.000
_cell.angle_alpha   90.00
_cell.angle_beta   90.00
_cell.angle_gamma   90.00
#
_symmetry.space_group_name_H-M   'P 1'
#
loop_
_entity.id
_entity.type
_entity.pdbx_description
1 polymer ?
#
loop_
_entity_poly.entity_id
_entity_poly.type
_entity_poly.pdbx_seq_one_letter_code
_entity_poly.pdbx_strand_id
1 'polypeptide(L)'
;MVERSVKVTGTQIADGRLLVSAPRRALLPGAKRSFQTICDQLGAPGVDALLPYLGMATDVHFGFEAGDDPIHKAYLEFAQDSPVENVRFLAVKWRGQDVRTNLYFDRTALPNVERAALIADIVPQGIVADKLGQVVQRVMAAAPLHDLPLLLVEEEGTARRSLDLNVADLEWRGQDLGDQLGPLFPDGDLPADLRGQQIGHIAAGAARDGRAFATIYYGARGVMAADLPQTARL
;
A
#
# COMPACT_ATOMS: atom_id res chain seq x y z
N MET A 1 14.10 1.50 -1.36
CA MET A 1 13.21 2.64 -1.13
C MET A 1 12.48 2.40 0.18
N VAL A 2 12.19 3.46 0.94
CA VAL A 2 11.31 3.42 2.11
C VAL A 2 10.19 4.40 1.89
N GLU A 3 8.97 3.96 2.15
CA GLU A 3 7.76 4.77 2.11
C GLU A 3 7.04 4.69 3.47
N ARG A 4 6.39 5.78 3.88
CA ARG A 4 5.59 5.83 5.11
C ARG A 4 4.11 5.83 4.75
N SER A 5 3.28 5.44 5.70
CA SER A 5 1.84 5.64 5.57
C SER A 5 1.16 5.94 6.88
N VAL A 6 -0.01 6.57 6.78
CA VAL A 6 -0.95 6.73 7.88
C VAL A 6 -2.28 6.13 7.46
N LYS A 7 -2.88 5.31 8.31
CA LYS A 7 -4.20 4.73 8.08
C LYS A 7 -5.21 5.27 9.09
N VAL A 8 -6.34 5.71 8.59
CA VAL A 8 -7.48 6.18 9.38
C VAL A 8 -8.61 5.15 9.27
N THR A 9 -9.22 4.78 10.40
CA THR A 9 -10.42 3.93 10.46
C THR A 9 -11.35 4.44 11.57
N GLY A 10 -12.40 5.17 11.21
CA GLY A 10 -13.18 5.94 12.18
C GLY A 10 -12.31 6.98 12.88
N THR A 11 -12.28 6.98 14.21
CA THR A 11 -11.41 7.87 15.01
C THR A 11 -10.00 7.32 15.24
N GLN A 12 -9.73 6.09 14.79
CA GLN A 12 -8.45 5.43 15.02
C GLN A 12 -7.45 5.81 13.93
N ILE A 13 -6.25 6.20 14.36
CA ILE A 13 -5.10 6.44 13.49
C ILE A 13 -4.07 5.34 13.77
N ALA A 14 -3.65 4.65 12.71
CA ALA A 14 -2.46 3.80 12.71
C ALA A 14 -1.36 4.55 11.95
N ASP A 15 -0.43 5.11 12.71
CA ASP A 15 0.77 5.78 12.23
C ASP A 15 2.00 4.85 12.36
N GLY A 16 3.20 5.39 12.10
CA GLY A 16 4.45 4.62 12.19
C GLY A 16 4.56 3.46 11.18
N ARG A 17 3.67 3.42 10.20
CA ARG A 17 3.66 2.38 9.16
C ARG A 17 4.75 2.67 8.14
N LEU A 18 5.46 1.64 7.71
CA LEU A 18 6.50 1.74 6.70
C LEU A 18 6.48 0.56 5.74
N LEU A 19 6.94 0.80 4.51
CA LEU A 19 7.19 -0.21 3.49
C LEU A 19 8.62 -0.03 2.98
N VAL A 20 9.40 -1.10 3.03
CA VAL A 20 10.74 -1.18 2.46
C VAL A 20 10.66 -1.94 1.14
N SER A 21 10.99 -1.27 0.04
CA SER A 21 10.96 -1.85 -1.31
C SER A 21 12.39 -1.99 -1.85
N ALA A 22 12.70 -3.14 -2.43
CA ALA A 22 13.97 -3.36 -3.11
C ALA A 22 13.76 -4.22 -4.37
N PRO A 23 14.54 -3.98 -5.43
CA PRO A 23 14.48 -4.86 -6.59
C PRO A 23 14.95 -6.25 -6.15
N ARG A 24 14.32 -7.32 -6.64
CA ARG A 24 14.63 -8.71 -6.26
C ARG A 24 16.12 -9.02 -6.41
N ARG A 25 16.79 -8.42 -7.40
CA ARG A 25 18.24 -8.56 -7.63
C ARG A 25 19.10 -8.12 -6.45
N ALA A 26 18.61 -7.25 -5.56
CA ALA A 26 19.31 -6.86 -4.34
C ALA A 26 19.46 -8.01 -3.34
N LEU A 27 18.69 -9.10 -3.51
CA LEU A 27 18.79 -10.30 -2.69
C LEU A 27 19.81 -11.33 -3.22
N LEU A 28 20.52 -11.01 -4.31
CA LEU A 28 21.52 -11.90 -4.91
C LEU A 28 22.89 -11.80 -4.22
N PRO A 29 23.68 -12.90 -4.22
CA PRO A 29 23.34 -14.23 -4.72
C PRO A 29 22.37 -14.97 -3.79
N GLY A 30 21.53 -15.86 -4.36
CA GLY A 30 20.65 -16.70 -3.56
C GLY A 30 19.38 -16.01 -3.06
N ALA A 31 18.67 -15.29 -3.93
CA ALA A 31 17.48 -14.49 -3.59
C ALA A 31 16.45 -15.23 -2.72
N LYS A 32 16.20 -16.52 -2.99
CA LYS A 32 15.29 -17.34 -2.18
C LYS A 32 15.74 -17.47 -0.73
N ARG A 33 17.03 -17.76 -0.49
CA ARG A 33 17.59 -17.88 0.86
C ARG A 33 17.53 -16.54 1.57
N SER A 34 17.98 -15.46 0.92
CA SER A 34 17.98 -14.12 1.51
C SER A 34 16.56 -13.65 1.88
N PHE A 35 15.59 -13.88 0.99
CA PHE A 35 14.18 -13.56 1.25
C PHE A 35 13.63 -14.35 2.45
N GLN A 36 13.87 -15.67 2.49
CA GLN A 36 13.49 -16.52 3.61
C GLN A 36 14.14 -16.04 4.92
N THR A 37 15.44 -15.74 4.92
CA THR A 37 16.13 -15.24 6.12
C THR A 37 15.52 -13.94 6.64
N ILE A 38 15.17 -12.99 5.76
CA ILE A 38 14.48 -11.76 6.18
C ILE A 38 13.10 -12.10 6.76
N CYS A 39 12.34 -12.98 6.10
CA CYS A 39 11.02 -13.40 6.59
C CYS A 39 11.11 -14.11 7.95
N ASP A 40 12.09 -14.98 8.16
CA ASP A 40 12.36 -15.67 9.42
C ASP A 40 12.71 -14.66 10.53
N GLN A 41 13.54 -13.65 10.23
CA GLN A 41 13.88 -12.58 11.17
C GLN A 41 12.68 -11.71 11.56
N LEU A 42 11.71 -11.57 10.64
CA LEU A 42 10.44 -10.89 10.90
C LEU A 42 9.37 -11.82 11.51
N GLY A 43 9.72 -13.08 11.78
CA GLY A 43 8.82 -14.09 12.35
C GLY A 43 7.63 -14.43 11.44
N ALA A 44 7.83 -14.41 10.12
CA ALA A 44 6.77 -14.61 9.13
C ALA A 44 6.26 -16.07 9.09
N PRO A 45 4.98 -16.32 9.42
CA PRO A 45 4.35 -17.59 9.12
C PRO A 45 3.78 -17.57 7.68
N GLY A 46 3.76 -18.71 7.01
CA GLY A 46 3.08 -18.87 5.71
C GLY A 46 3.75 -18.18 4.51
N VAL A 47 5.03 -17.79 4.63
CA VAL A 47 5.80 -17.23 3.51
C VAL A 47 5.94 -18.19 2.32
N ASP A 48 5.73 -19.48 2.54
CA ASP A 48 5.72 -20.51 1.50
C ASP A 48 4.75 -20.21 0.35
N ALA A 49 3.68 -19.44 0.60
CA ALA A 49 2.77 -18.97 -0.44
C ALA A 49 3.45 -18.06 -1.48
N LEU A 50 4.52 -17.36 -1.12
CA LEU A 50 5.26 -16.46 -2.00
C LEU A 50 6.40 -17.16 -2.74
N LEU A 51 7.04 -18.16 -2.13
CA LEU A 51 8.27 -18.75 -2.63
C LEU A 51 8.20 -19.32 -4.07
N PRO A 52 7.09 -19.93 -4.53
CA PRO A 52 6.96 -20.39 -5.92
C PRO A 52 7.10 -19.26 -6.94
N TYR A 53 6.68 -18.04 -6.59
CA TYR A 53 6.61 -16.91 -7.50
C TYR A 53 7.80 -15.95 -7.37
N LEU A 54 8.63 -16.10 -6.33
CA LEU A 54 9.74 -15.18 -6.05
C LEU A 54 10.70 -15.03 -7.24
N GLY A 55 10.93 -16.09 -8.03
CA GLY A 55 11.80 -16.03 -9.21
C GLY A 55 11.30 -15.10 -10.31
N MET A 56 9.99 -14.87 -10.38
CA MET A 56 9.29 -14.05 -11.38
C MET A 56 9.05 -12.61 -10.90
N ALA A 57 9.31 -12.32 -9.63
CA ALA A 57 9.15 -10.97 -9.09
C ALA A 57 10.22 -10.00 -9.62
N THR A 58 9.82 -8.76 -9.90
CA THR A 58 10.75 -7.66 -10.20
C THR A 58 11.30 -7.09 -8.91
N ASP A 59 10.43 -6.92 -7.92
CA ASP A 59 10.70 -6.26 -6.66
C ASP A 59 10.09 -7.06 -5.49
N VAL A 60 10.68 -6.87 -4.32
CA VAL A 60 10.20 -7.41 -3.06
C VAL A 60 9.95 -6.27 -2.10
N HIS A 61 8.93 -6.41 -1.25
CA HIS A 61 8.60 -5.39 -0.27
C HIS A 61 8.35 -5.99 1.11
N PHE A 62 8.78 -5.29 2.14
CA PHE A 62 8.57 -5.67 3.54
C PHE A 62 7.87 -4.52 4.26
N GLY A 63 6.65 -4.79 4.75
CA GLY A 63 5.81 -3.80 5.40
C GLY A 63 5.71 -4.02 6.90
N PHE A 64 5.63 -2.94 7.66
CA PHE A 64 5.42 -2.95 9.10
C PHE A 64 4.35 -1.93 9.48
N GLU A 65 3.41 -2.33 10.33
CA GLU A 65 2.43 -1.46 10.99
C GLU A 65 2.65 -1.56 12.50
N ALA A 66 2.98 -0.43 13.13
CA ALA A 66 3.19 -0.34 14.57
C ALA A 66 1.89 -0.50 15.36
N GLY A 67 2.01 -0.80 16.65
CA GLY A 67 0.91 -0.95 17.60
C GLY A 67 1.21 -2.05 18.61
N ASP A 68 0.27 -2.28 19.54
CA ASP A 68 0.40 -3.33 20.57
C ASP A 68 0.48 -4.74 19.97
N ASP A 69 -0.08 -4.91 18.77
CA ASP A 69 -0.08 -6.15 18.01
C ASP A 69 0.30 -5.86 16.55
N PRO A 70 1.63 -5.78 16.26
CA PRO A 70 2.15 -5.26 15.02
C PRO A 70 1.84 -6.18 13.83
N ILE A 71 1.52 -5.55 12.70
CA ILE A 71 1.28 -6.27 11.45
C ILE A 71 2.54 -6.20 10.60
N HIS A 72 3.00 -7.36 10.15
CA HIS A 72 4.11 -7.49 9.24
C HIS A 72 3.61 -7.99 7.89
N LYS A 73 4.35 -7.68 6.83
CA LYS A 73 3.95 -7.99 5.46
C LYS A 73 5.15 -8.28 4.59
N ALA A 74 4.97 -9.20 3.65
CA ALA A 74 5.91 -9.49 2.59
C ALA A 74 5.17 -9.49 1.26
N TYR A 75 5.74 -8.84 0.25
CA TYR A 75 5.13 -8.66 -1.06
C TYR A 75 6.10 -9.10 -2.14
N LEU A 76 5.53 -9.68 -3.19
CA LEU A 76 6.16 -9.81 -4.50
C LEU A 76 5.45 -8.87 -5.46
N GLU A 77 6.20 -8.03 -6.14
CA GLU A 77 5.72 -7.23 -7.27
C GLU A 77 6.12 -7.92 -8.57
N PHE A 78 5.18 -7.99 -9.50
CA PHE A 78 5.39 -8.58 -10.82
C PHE A 78 5.39 -7.51 -11.90
N ALA A 79 6.05 -7.80 -13.01
CA ALA A 79 5.89 -7.03 -14.25
C ALA A 79 4.49 -7.27 -14.86
N GLN A 80 4.26 -6.76 -16.07
CA GLN A 80 2.98 -6.90 -16.76
C GLN A 80 2.64 -8.36 -17.08
N ASP A 81 3.66 -9.19 -17.31
CA ASP A 81 3.59 -10.65 -17.50
C ASP A 81 3.55 -11.41 -16.17
N SER A 82 2.62 -11.02 -15.29
CA SER A 82 2.46 -11.65 -13.98
C SER A 82 2.14 -13.15 -14.08
N PRO A 83 2.73 -13.99 -13.21
CA PRO A 83 2.40 -15.41 -13.16
C PRO A 83 0.99 -15.70 -12.63
N VAL A 84 0.34 -14.70 -12.04
CA VAL A 84 -1.05 -14.78 -11.59
C VAL A 84 -1.86 -13.76 -12.39
N GLU A 85 -2.91 -14.22 -13.04
CA GLU A 85 -3.65 -13.44 -14.03
C GLU A 85 -4.10 -12.08 -13.47
N ASN A 86 -3.69 -10.99 -14.13
CA ASN A 86 -3.98 -9.60 -13.78
C ASN A 86 -3.55 -9.18 -12.36
N VAL A 87 -2.60 -9.86 -11.73
CA VAL A 87 -2.11 -9.52 -10.38
C VAL A 87 -0.78 -8.77 -10.45
N ARG A 88 -0.75 -7.54 -9.96
CA ARG A 88 0.48 -6.73 -9.84
C ARG A 88 1.28 -7.08 -8.60
N PHE A 89 0.60 -7.36 -7.47
CA PHE A 89 1.26 -7.76 -6.23
C PHE A 89 0.60 -8.99 -5.61
N LEU A 90 1.43 -9.92 -5.14
CA LEU A 90 1.04 -10.99 -4.23
C LEU A 90 1.66 -10.73 -2.87
N ALA A 91 0.84 -10.67 -1.82
CA ALA A 91 1.31 -10.34 -0.49
C ALA A 91 0.84 -11.33 0.56
N VAL A 92 1.71 -11.59 1.54
CA VAL A 92 1.34 -12.23 2.80
C VAL A 92 1.40 -11.16 3.89
N LYS A 93 0.34 -11.07 4.68
CA LYS A 93 0.24 -10.17 5.84
C LYS A 93 -0.02 -11.01 7.07
N TRP A 94 0.71 -10.75 8.16
CA TRP A 94 0.56 -11.53 9.37
C TRP A 94 0.60 -10.68 10.65
N ARG A 95 -0.06 -11.25 11.66
CA ARG A 95 -0.17 -10.77 13.02
C ARG A 95 -0.07 -11.97 13.94
N GLY A 96 1.09 -12.15 14.58
CA GLY A 96 1.40 -13.43 15.24
C GLY A 96 1.24 -14.59 14.27
N GLN A 97 0.29 -15.49 14.54
CA GLN A 97 -0.03 -16.65 13.70
C GLN A 97 -1.23 -16.43 12.75
N ASP A 98 -1.93 -15.29 12.81
CA ASP A 98 -2.97 -14.95 11.82
C ASP A 98 -2.30 -14.50 10.53
N VAL A 99 -2.34 -15.34 9.50
CA VAL A 99 -1.71 -15.10 8.20
C VAL A 99 -2.77 -14.98 7.11
N ARG A 100 -2.63 -13.98 6.23
CA ARG A 100 -3.52 -13.78 5.08
C ARG A 100 -2.78 -13.47 3.81
N THR A 101 -3.22 -14.10 2.73
CA THR A 101 -2.81 -13.78 1.36
C THR A 101 -3.67 -12.63 0.84
N ASN A 102 -3.05 -11.65 0.22
CA ASN A 102 -3.71 -10.54 -0.45
C ASN A 102 -3.25 -10.50 -1.91
N LEU A 103 -4.21 -10.37 -2.83
CA LEU A 103 -3.99 -10.24 -4.27
C LEU A 103 -4.31 -8.80 -4.67
N TYR A 104 -3.40 -8.17 -5.40
CA TYR A 104 -3.54 -6.80 -5.89
C TYR A 104 -3.72 -6.86 -7.39
N PHE A 105 -4.97 -6.80 -7.84
CA PHE A 105 -5.33 -6.87 -9.23
C PHE A 105 -5.17 -5.53 -9.93
N ASP A 106 -4.51 -5.52 -11.08
CA ASP A 106 -4.38 -4.31 -11.90
C ASP A 106 -5.73 -3.97 -12.56
N ARG A 107 -6.17 -2.73 -12.36
CA ARG A 107 -7.41 -2.14 -12.89
C ARG A 107 -7.14 -0.81 -13.60
N THR A 108 -5.88 -0.53 -13.94
CA THR A 108 -5.45 0.72 -14.56
C THR A 108 -6.13 0.94 -15.91
N ALA A 109 -6.28 -0.12 -16.70
CA ALA A 109 -6.88 -0.09 -18.04
C ALA A 109 -8.41 0.09 -18.05
N LEU A 110 -9.08 0.12 -16.89
CA LEU A 110 -10.53 0.36 -16.84
C LEU A 110 -10.86 1.80 -17.28
N PRO A 111 -11.95 2.01 -18.04
CA PRO A 111 -12.47 3.34 -18.34
C PRO A 111 -12.81 4.14 -17.08
N ASN A 112 -12.76 5.47 -17.14
CA ASN A 112 -12.99 6.35 -15.98
C ASN A 112 -14.35 6.09 -15.29
N VAL A 113 -15.40 5.83 -16.06
CA VAL A 113 -16.75 5.53 -15.53
C VAL A 113 -16.74 4.24 -14.72
N GLU A 114 -16.06 3.20 -15.21
CA GLU A 114 -15.94 1.92 -14.52
C GLU A 114 -15.05 2.01 -13.28
N ARG A 115 -13.98 2.82 -13.33
CA ARG A 115 -13.14 3.10 -12.16
C ARG A 115 -13.91 3.83 -11.07
N ALA A 116 -14.70 4.84 -11.43
CA ALA A 116 -15.55 5.56 -10.48
C ALA A 116 -16.61 4.62 -9.87
N ALA A 117 -17.24 3.78 -10.68
CA ALA A 117 -18.20 2.78 -10.21
C ALA A 117 -17.55 1.76 -9.26
N LEU A 118 -16.33 1.29 -9.58
CA LEU A 118 -15.57 0.39 -8.71
C LEU A 118 -15.22 1.05 -7.37
N ILE A 119 -14.83 2.33 -7.36
CA ILE A 119 -14.57 3.07 -6.12
C ILE A 119 -15.83 3.16 -5.25
N ALA A 120 -16.98 3.46 -5.86
CA ALA A 120 -18.25 3.54 -5.15
C ALA A 120 -18.74 2.18 -4.62
N ASP A 121 -18.42 1.08 -5.30
CA ASP A 121 -18.76 -0.29 -4.87
C ASP A 121 -17.91 -0.75 -3.67
N ILE A 122 -16.62 -0.44 -3.68
CA ILE A 122 -15.66 -0.98 -2.70
C ILE A 122 -15.63 -0.17 -1.39
N VAL A 123 -15.80 1.16 -1.47
CA VAL A 123 -15.64 2.03 -0.31
C VAL A 123 -17.01 2.28 0.33
N PRO A 124 -17.23 1.87 1.60
CA PRO A 124 -18.51 2.10 2.27
C PRO A 124 -18.86 3.59 2.32
N GLN A 125 -20.15 3.88 2.13
CA GLN A 125 -20.68 5.25 2.12
C GLN A 125 -20.35 6.00 3.43
N GLY A 126 -20.09 7.30 3.31
CA GLY A 126 -19.71 8.18 4.41
C GLY A 126 -18.47 9.01 4.07
N ILE A 127 -17.88 9.63 5.11
CA ILE A 127 -16.82 10.64 4.91
C ILE A 127 -15.61 10.14 4.11
N VAL A 128 -15.22 8.87 4.28
CA VAL A 128 -14.12 8.28 3.52
C VAL A 128 -14.45 8.22 2.01
N ALA A 129 -15.65 7.73 1.66
CA ALA A 129 -16.09 7.68 0.28
C ALA A 129 -16.23 9.08 -0.32
N ASP A 130 -16.82 10.02 0.41
CA ASP A 130 -17.01 11.41 -0.05
C ASP A 130 -15.67 12.09 -0.34
N LYS A 131 -14.71 11.96 0.57
CA LYS A 131 -13.38 12.59 0.43
C LYS A 131 -12.53 11.92 -0.63
N LEU A 132 -12.56 10.60 -0.75
CA LEU A 132 -11.88 9.93 -1.85
C LEU A 132 -12.50 10.28 -3.20
N GLY A 133 -13.83 10.39 -3.28
CA GLY A 133 -14.53 10.86 -4.47
C GLY A 133 -14.05 12.26 -4.89
N GLN A 134 -13.87 13.18 -3.95
CA GLN A 134 -13.30 14.51 -4.21
C GLN A 134 -11.86 14.45 -4.73
N VAL A 135 -11.02 13.57 -4.18
CA VAL A 135 -9.66 13.35 -4.70
C VAL A 135 -9.70 12.84 -6.13
N VAL A 136 -10.53 11.83 -6.41
CA VAL A 136 -10.69 11.25 -7.76
C VAL A 136 -11.15 12.30 -8.77
N GLN A 137 -12.13 13.14 -8.42
CA GLN A 137 -12.57 14.23 -9.30
C GLN A 137 -11.44 15.23 -9.61
N ARG A 138 -10.63 15.56 -8.60
CA ARG A 138 -9.48 16.43 -8.78
C ARG A 138 -8.39 15.79 -9.65
N VAL A 139 -8.14 14.50 -9.46
CA VAL A 139 -7.25 13.72 -10.32
C VAL A 139 -7.73 13.79 -11.76
N MET A 140 -9.02 13.51 -12.02
CA MET A 140 -9.62 13.58 -13.37
C MET A 140 -9.50 14.96 -14.02
N ALA A 141 -9.48 16.04 -13.22
CA ALA A 141 -9.30 17.40 -13.70
C ALA A 141 -7.83 17.74 -14.01
N ALA A 142 -6.88 17.10 -13.31
CA ALA A 142 -5.45 17.35 -13.48
C ALA A 142 -4.80 16.47 -14.56
N ALA A 143 -5.28 15.24 -14.70
CA ALA A 143 -4.81 14.26 -15.66
C ALA A 143 -5.94 13.30 -16.05
N PRO A 144 -5.88 12.65 -17.22
CA PRO A 144 -6.76 11.53 -17.49
C PRO A 144 -6.56 10.44 -16.43
N LEU A 145 -7.63 10.02 -15.75
CA LEU A 145 -7.56 9.02 -14.68
C LEU A 145 -6.84 7.74 -15.13
N HIS A 146 -7.01 7.33 -16.41
CA HIS A 146 -6.39 6.14 -17.02
C HIS A 146 -4.85 6.13 -17.02
N ASP A 147 -4.22 7.29 -16.84
CA ASP A 147 -2.76 7.38 -16.73
C ASP A 147 -2.26 6.99 -15.33
N LEU A 148 -3.16 6.90 -14.34
CA LEU A 148 -2.79 6.58 -12.98
C LEU A 148 -3.09 5.13 -12.61
N PRO A 149 -2.09 4.40 -12.09
CA PRO A 149 -2.28 3.03 -11.62
C PRO A 149 -3.40 2.91 -10.59
N LEU A 150 -4.30 1.94 -10.81
CA LEU A 150 -5.36 1.58 -9.87
C LEU A 150 -5.30 0.08 -9.60
N LEU A 151 -5.23 -0.29 -8.33
CA LEU A 151 -5.23 -1.68 -7.90
C LEU A 151 -6.47 -1.99 -7.09
N LEU A 152 -7.09 -3.14 -7.37
CA LEU A 152 -8.09 -3.77 -6.50
C LEU A 152 -7.40 -4.80 -5.62
N VAL A 153 -7.55 -4.66 -4.32
CA VAL A 153 -6.94 -5.52 -3.31
C VAL A 153 -8.00 -6.41 -2.70
N GLU A 154 -7.80 -7.72 -2.78
CA GLU A 154 -8.68 -8.72 -2.18
C GLU A 154 -7.90 -9.58 -1.20
N GLU A 155 -8.47 -9.86 -0.02
CA GLU A 155 -7.90 -10.76 0.98
C GLU A 155 -8.55 -12.14 0.85
N GLU A 156 -7.74 -13.15 0.56
CA GLU A 156 -8.20 -14.51 0.26
C GLU A 156 -9.01 -15.10 1.42
N GLY A 157 -10.14 -15.74 1.08
CA GLY A 157 -11.04 -16.34 2.05
C GLY A 157 -11.88 -15.35 2.86
N THR A 158 -11.94 -14.07 2.45
CA THR A 158 -12.74 -13.04 3.13
C THR A 158 -13.52 -12.17 2.14
N ALA A 159 -14.49 -11.41 2.65
CA ALA A 159 -15.18 -10.36 1.88
C ALA A 159 -14.41 -9.03 1.86
N ARG A 160 -13.21 -8.97 2.46
CA ARG A 160 -12.46 -7.72 2.61
C ARG A 160 -11.87 -7.29 1.26
N ARG A 161 -12.28 -6.12 0.79
CA ARG A 161 -11.78 -5.50 -0.44
C ARG A 161 -11.36 -4.05 -0.19
N SER A 162 -10.37 -3.60 -0.94
CA SER A 162 -9.93 -2.20 -0.94
C SER A 162 -9.34 -1.83 -2.30
N LEU A 163 -9.21 -0.54 -2.56
CA LEU A 163 -8.54 -0.01 -3.74
C LEU A 163 -7.26 0.71 -3.32
N ASP A 164 -6.32 0.80 -4.25
CA ASP A 164 -5.08 1.54 -4.12
C ASP A 164 -4.87 2.39 -5.38
N LEU A 165 -4.91 3.72 -5.24
CA LEU A 165 -4.77 4.68 -6.33
C LEU A 165 -3.40 5.35 -6.23
N ASN A 166 -2.54 5.10 -7.21
CA ASN A 166 -1.26 5.78 -7.32
C ASN A 166 -1.45 7.20 -7.86
N VAL A 167 -0.88 8.18 -7.16
CA VAL A 167 -0.93 9.60 -7.52
C VAL A 167 0.47 10.23 -7.53
N ALA A 168 1.52 9.42 -7.49
CA ALA A 168 2.90 9.87 -7.34
C ALA A 168 3.32 10.82 -8.47
N ASP A 169 2.92 10.51 -9.70
CA ASP A 169 3.24 11.28 -10.92
C ASP A 169 2.58 12.67 -10.96
N LEU A 170 1.61 12.93 -10.06
CA LEU A 170 1.02 14.26 -9.91
C LEU A 170 1.87 15.21 -9.05
N GLU A 171 2.90 14.68 -8.39
CA GLU A 171 3.81 15.41 -7.50
C GLU A 171 3.11 16.21 -6.38
N TRP A 172 1.88 15.82 -6.04
CA TRP A 172 1.11 16.47 -4.97
C TRP A 172 1.71 16.21 -3.61
N ARG A 173 1.74 17.25 -2.79
CA ARG A 173 2.08 17.19 -1.38
C ARG A 173 0.84 17.04 -0.52
N GLY A 174 1.00 16.58 0.72
CA GLY A 174 -0.10 16.47 1.68
C GLY A 174 -0.94 17.75 1.75
N GLN A 175 -0.30 18.91 1.88
CA GLN A 175 -0.97 20.21 1.95
C GLN A 175 -1.83 20.51 0.72
N ASP A 176 -1.48 19.99 -0.46
CA ASP A 176 -2.25 20.25 -1.66
C ASP A 176 -3.62 19.56 -1.58
N LEU A 177 -3.75 18.45 -0.85
CA LEU A 177 -4.98 17.71 -0.62
C LEU A 177 -5.59 17.94 0.78
N GLY A 178 -5.17 19.00 1.49
CA GLY A 178 -5.61 19.28 2.86
C GLY A 178 -7.14 19.28 3.04
N ASP A 179 -7.87 19.96 2.17
CA ASP A 179 -9.34 20.06 2.25
C ASP A 179 -10.06 18.71 2.02
N GLN A 180 -9.43 17.81 1.26
CA GLN A 180 -9.96 16.48 1.01
C GLN A 180 -9.59 15.53 2.14
N LEU A 181 -8.33 15.50 2.55
CA LEU A 181 -7.80 14.49 3.46
C LEU A 181 -7.85 14.89 4.93
N GLY A 182 -7.69 16.18 5.26
CA GLY A 182 -7.72 16.71 6.62
C GLY A 182 -8.97 16.28 7.42
N PRO A 183 -10.19 16.37 6.86
CA PRO A 183 -11.40 15.94 7.56
C PRO A 183 -11.47 14.44 7.89
N LEU A 184 -10.57 13.61 7.36
CA LEU A 184 -10.46 12.20 7.76
C LEU A 184 -9.78 12.04 9.13
N PHE A 185 -9.02 13.04 9.57
CA PHE A 185 -8.29 13.00 10.84
C PHE A 185 -9.13 13.62 11.97
N PRO A 186 -8.95 13.19 13.23
CA PRO A 186 -9.73 13.69 14.37
C PRO A 186 -9.71 15.21 14.54
N ASP A 187 -8.57 15.85 14.25
CA ASP A 187 -8.39 17.30 14.37
C ASP A 187 -8.93 18.07 13.15
N GLY A 188 -9.46 17.37 12.14
CA GLY A 188 -9.91 17.96 10.89
C GLY A 188 -8.79 18.47 9.98
N ASP A 189 -7.53 18.16 10.31
CA ASP A 189 -6.35 18.63 9.61
C ASP A 189 -5.31 17.50 9.47
N LEU A 190 -4.43 17.63 8.48
CA LEU A 190 -3.41 16.64 8.20
C LEU A 190 -2.33 16.59 9.31
N PRO A 191 -1.80 15.41 9.65
CA PRO A 191 -0.58 15.28 10.44
C PRO A 191 0.56 16.12 9.85
N ALA A 192 1.33 16.78 10.71
CA ALA A 192 2.39 17.70 10.29
C ALA A 192 3.45 17.04 9.41
N ASP A 193 3.77 15.77 9.67
CA ASP A 193 4.72 14.98 8.89
C ASP A 193 4.19 14.59 7.50
N LEU A 194 2.87 14.54 7.30
CA LEU A 194 2.25 14.29 6.00
C LEU A 194 2.17 15.56 5.14
N ARG A 195 1.87 16.73 5.73
CA ARG A 195 1.61 17.98 4.97
C ARG A 195 2.70 18.33 3.95
N GLY A 196 3.96 18.27 4.37
CA GLY A 196 5.10 18.67 3.52
C GLY A 196 5.58 17.58 2.56
N GLN A 197 5.07 16.36 2.67
CA GLN A 197 5.58 15.20 1.93
C GLN A 197 4.79 14.97 0.65
N GLN A 198 5.47 14.50 -0.39
CA GLN A 198 4.81 14.02 -1.60
C GLN A 198 3.99 12.78 -1.28
N ILE A 199 2.76 12.75 -1.78
CA ILE A 199 1.86 11.61 -1.70
C ILE A 199 2.20 10.65 -2.83
N GLY A 200 2.43 9.39 -2.48
CA GLY A 200 2.65 8.31 -3.44
C GLY A 200 1.33 7.70 -3.90
N HIS A 201 0.54 7.20 -2.96
CA HIS A 201 -0.74 6.58 -3.27
C HIS A 201 -1.75 6.70 -2.13
N ILE A 202 -3.02 6.53 -2.46
CA ILE A 202 -4.15 6.59 -1.52
C ILE A 202 -4.93 5.30 -1.66
N ALA A 203 -5.00 4.53 -0.58
CA ALA A 203 -5.80 3.32 -0.50
C ALA A 203 -7.07 3.53 0.33
N ALA A 204 -8.17 2.89 -0.05
CA ALA A 204 -9.41 2.93 0.72
C ALA A 204 -10.26 1.69 0.52
N GLY A 205 -11.12 1.37 1.49
CA GLY A 205 -12.04 0.25 1.37
C GLY A 205 -12.67 -0.10 2.71
N ALA A 206 -13.12 -1.34 2.84
CA ALA A 206 -13.67 -1.85 4.09
C ALA A 206 -12.61 -2.63 4.89
N ALA A 207 -12.57 -2.39 6.20
CA ALA A 207 -11.88 -3.27 7.14
C ALA A 207 -12.69 -4.57 7.35
N ARG A 208 -12.13 -5.56 8.05
CA ARG A 208 -12.80 -6.85 8.30
C ARG A 208 -14.10 -6.70 9.11
N ASP A 209 -14.21 -5.63 9.89
CA ASP A 209 -15.41 -5.27 10.65
C ASP A 209 -16.40 -4.41 9.84
N GLY A 210 -16.15 -4.22 8.53
CA GLY A 210 -16.99 -3.44 7.63
C GLY A 210 -16.78 -1.93 7.70
N ARG A 211 -15.97 -1.41 8.64
CA ARG A 211 -15.72 0.04 8.73
C ARG A 211 -14.89 0.51 7.55
N ALA A 212 -15.25 1.67 7.00
CA ALA A 212 -14.45 2.32 5.98
C ALA A 212 -13.09 2.75 6.54
N PHE A 213 -12.05 2.63 5.72
CA PHE A 213 -10.72 3.14 6.02
C PHE A 213 -10.13 3.89 4.83
N ALA A 214 -9.21 4.81 5.13
CA ALA A 214 -8.30 5.41 4.15
C ALA A 214 -6.85 5.20 4.63
N THR A 215 -5.93 4.97 3.71
CA THR A 215 -4.48 4.96 3.96
C THR A 215 -3.82 5.91 2.99
N ILE A 216 -3.02 6.84 3.51
CA ILE A 216 -2.27 7.81 2.72
C ILE A 216 -0.80 7.40 2.81
N TYR A 217 -0.19 7.13 1.66
CA TYR A 217 1.21 6.75 1.55
C TYR A 217 2.01 7.95 1.04
N TYR A 218 3.15 8.21 1.65
CA TYR A 218 3.91 9.43 1.45
C TYR A 218 5.40 9.28 1.76
N GLY A 219 6.18 10.24 1.25
CA GLY A 219 7.60 10.36 1.58
C GLY A 219 8.46 9.20 1.07
N ALA A 220 8.06 8.58 -0.04
CA ALA A 220 8.84 7.56 -0.71
C ALA A 220 10.24 8.09 -1.06
N ARG A 221 11.28 7.45 -0.53
CA ARG A 221 12.68 7.88 -0.73
C ARG A 221 13.62 6.71 -0.92
N GLY A 222 14.67 6.90 -1.72
CA GLY A 222 15.79 5.96 -1.78
C GLY A 222 16.42 5.78 -0.40
N VAL A 223 16.88 4.56 -0.08
CA VAL A 223 17.71 4.34 1.11
C VAL A 223 19.14 4.51 0.67
N MET A 224 19.81 5.56 1.14
CA MET A 224 21.24 5.74 0.90
C MET A 224 22.01 4.94 1.96
N ALA A 225 23.20 4.44 1.64
CA ALA A 225 24.06 3.76 2.62
C ALA A 225 24.40 4.65 3.84
N ALA A 226 24.28 5.97 3.70
CA ALA A 226 24.43 6.93 4.76
C ALA A 226 23.31 6.86 5.83
N ASP A 227 22.12 6.39 5.46
CA ASP A 227 20.92 6.34 6.31
C ASP A 227 20.85 5.07 7.18
N LEU A 228 21.77 4.12 6.98
CA LEU A 228 21.89 2.92 7.81
C LEU A 228 22.61 3.27 9.13
N PRO A 229 22.12 2.77 10.29
CA PRO A 229 22.85 2.85 11.55
C PRO A 229 24.30 2.39 11.36
N GLN A 230 25.27 3.03 12.02
CA GLN A 230 26.70 2.70 11.90
C GLN A 230 27.00 1.21 12.16
N THR A 231 26.14 0.51 12.91
CA THR A 231 26.24 -0.92 13.19
C THR A 231 25.93 -1.84 11.98
N ALA A 232 25.40 -1.29 10.88
CA ALA A 232 25.06 -2.01 9.66
C ALA A 232 26.01 -1.73 8.48
N ARG A 233 27.09 -0.97 8.71
CA ARG A 233 28.17 -0.80 7.73
C ARG A 233 29.23 -1.87 8.01
N LEU A 234 29.18 -2.96 7.27
CA LEU A 234 30.27 -3.94 7.19
C LEU A 234 31.48 -3.34 6.46
#